data_AF-A0A2T0TCC3-F1
#
_entry.id   AF-A0A2T0TCC3-F1
#
_cell.length_a   1.000
_cell.length_b   1.000
_cell.length_c   1.000
_cell.angle_alpha   90.00
_cell.angle_beta   90.00
_cell.angle_gamma   90.00
#
_symmetry.space_group_name_H-M   'P 1'
#
loop_
_entity.id
_entity.type
_entity.pdbx_description
1 polymer ?
#
loop_
_entity_poly.entity_id
_entity_poly.type
_entity_poly.pdbx_seq_one_letter_code
_entity_poly.pdbx_strand_id
1 'polypeptide(L)'
;MDTDTAAPAATATAKCTRCGRKLTSAKSITDGYGRTCKAKIAAAAKTAAVATFKPAQVAKAEELIADGGIVAIRARRVFRVVSTDGASTYLTAPQACNCAAGLKAKHACYHRIAATILAAA
;
A
#
# COMPACT_ATOMS: atom_id res chain seq x y z
N MET A 1 -48.52 -26.89 -11.43
CA MET A 1 -47.90 -25.56 -11.33
C MET A 1 -46.84 -25.65 -10.27
N ASP A 2 -45.62 -25.72 -10.77
CA ASP A 2 -44.53 -26.51 -10.24
C ASP A 2 -43.75 -25.72 -9.20
N THR A 3 -43.61 -26.30 -8.00
CA THR A 3 -42.82 -25.76 -6.90
C THR A 3 -41.34 -25.91 -7.22
N ASP A 4 -40.69 -24.83 -7.62
CA ASP A 4 -39.24 -24.73 -7.76
C ASP A 4 -38.59 -24.87 -6.37
N THR A 5 -38.13 -26.08 -6.05
CA THR A 5 -37.35 -26.37 -4.84
C THR A 5 -35.90 -26.04 -5.14
N ALA A 6 -35.47 -24.84 -4.75
CA ALA A 6 -34.07 -24.44 -4.79
C ALA A 6 -33.22 -25.35 -3.88
N ALA A 7 -32.26 -26.06 -4.48
CA ALA A 7 -31.29 -26.88 -3.77
C ALA A 7 -30.46 -26.02 -2.79
N PRO A 8 -30.10 -26.53 -1.59
CA PRO A 8 -29.30 -25.78 -0.64
C PRO A 8 -27.91 -25.54 -1.25
N ALA A 9 -27.55 -24.27 -1.45
CA ALA A 9 -26.20 -23.90 -1.85
C ALA A 9 -25.22 -24.43 -0.79
N ALA A 10 -24.37 -25.38 -1.18
CA ALA A 10 -23.30 -25.85 -0.33
C ALA A 10 -22.49 -24.65 0.15
N THR A 11 -22.48 -24.41 1.46
CA THR A 11 -21.67 -23.35 2.09
C THR A 11 -20.20 -23.69 1.88
N ALA A 12 -19.65 -23.27 0.74
CA ALA A 12 -18.23 -23.37 0.46
C ALA A 12 -17.51 -22.63 1.59
N THR A 13 -16.83 -23.39 2.44
CA THR A 13 -16.07 -22.82 3.53
C THR A 13 -14.95 -21.98 2.90
N ALA A 14 -15.03 -20.66 3.05
CA ALA A 14 -14.00 -19.75 2.56
C ALA A 14 -12.65 -20.11 3.20
N LYS A 15 -11.62 -20.32 2.38
CA LYS A 15 -10.26 -20.66 2.82
C LYS A 15 -9.30 -19.58 2.39
N CYS A 16 -8.25 -19.37 3.19
CA CYS A 16 -7.13 -18.51 2.84
C CYS A 16 -6.46 -19.05 1.59
N THR A 17 -6.35 -18.25 0.53
CA THR A 17 -5.73 -18.67 -0.74
C THR A 17 -4.25 -18.99 -0.62
N ARG A 18 -3.57 -18.51 0.44
CA ARG A 18 -2.14 -18.80 0.69
C ARG A 18 -1.90 -20.05 1.55
N CYS A 19 -2.62 -20.19 2.66
CA CYS A 19 -2.32 -21.23 3.66
C CYS A 19 -3.45 -22.23 3.91
N GLY A 20 -4.57 -22.13 3.18
CA GLY A 20 -5.70 -23.05 3.28
C GLY A 20 -6.55 -22.95 4.56
N ARG A 21 -6.14 -22.14 5.55
CA ARG A 21 -6.89 -21.94 6.81
C ARG A 21 -8.32 -21.44 6.52
N LYS A 22 -9.31 -21.99 7.24
CA LYS A 22 -10.70 -21.51 7.23
C LYS A 22 -10.78 -20.02 7.62
N LEU A 23 -11.54 -19.25 6.84
CA LEU A 23 -11.83 -17.85 7.07
C LEU A 23 -13.23 -17.73 7.69
N THR A 24 -13.30 -17.04 8.81
CA THR A 24 -14.56 -16.85 9.56
C THR A 24 -15.03 -15.40 9.58
N SER A 25 -14.10 -14.43 9.53
CA SER A 25 -14.48 -13.01 9.48
C SER A 25 -14.84 -12.59 8.05
N ALA A 26 -15.93 -11.83 7.89
CA ALA A 26 -16.36 -11.28 6.61
C ALA A 26 -15.23 -10.55 5.88
N LYS A 27 -14.44 -9.75 6.61
CA LYS A 27 -13.25 -9.07 6.08
C LYS A 27 -12.25 -10.04 5.45
N SER A 28 -11.88 -11.12 6.14
CA SER A 28 -10.95 -12.09 5.58
C SER A 28 -11.53 -12.82 4.37
N ILE A 29 -12.82 -13.11 4.38
CA ILE A 29 -13.52 -13.76 3.26
C ILE A 29 -13.46 -12.85 2.02
N THR A 30 -13.83 -11.58 2.15
CA THR A 30 -13.74 -10.57 1.08
C THR A 30 -12.29 -10.38 0.61
N ASP A 31 -11.34 -10.34 1.55
CA ASP A 31 -9.92 -10.18 1.24
C ASP A 31 -9.29 -11.45 0.62
N GLY A 32 -9.94 -12.63 0.73
CA GLY A 32 -9.39 -13.93 0.30
C GLY A 32 -8.22 -14.47 1.16
N TYR A 33 -7.79 -13.72 2.18
CA TYR A 33 -6.63 -14.06 3.02
C TYR A 33 -6.95 -13.96 4.51
N GLY A 34 -6.37 -14.87 5.29
CA GLY A 34 -6.32 -14.73 6.74
C GLY A 34 -5.44 -13.55 7.16
N ARG A 35 -5.74 -12.93 8.31
CA ARG A 35 -5.04 -11.75 8.85
C ARG A 35 -3.51 -11.84 8.76
N THR A 36 -2.93 -12.95 9.24
CA THR A 36 -1.47 -13.15 9.24
C THR A 36 -0.91 -13.28 7.83
N CYS A 37 -1.58 -14.00 6.93
CA CYS A 37 -1.13 -14.15 5.55
C CYS A 37 -1.19 -12.81 4.81
N LYS A 38 -2.26 -12.04 5.01
CA LYS A 38 -2.39 -10.69 4.46
C LYS A 38 -1.29 -9.76 4.97
N ALA A 39 -1.01 -9.77 6.28
CA ALA A 39 0.09 -8.99 6.85
C ALA A 39 1.46 -9.37 6.27
N LYS A 40 1.74 -10.67 6.11
CA LYS A 40 2.99 -11.15 5.49
C LYS A 40 3.12 -10.72 4.02
N ILE A 41 2.03 -10.75 3.27
CA ILE A 41 2.02 -10.29 1.86
C ILE A 41 2.27 -8.79 1.79
N ALA A 42 1.59 -8.00 2.63
CA ALA A 42 1.80 -6.56 2.69
C ALA A 42 3.24 -6.20 3.09
N ALA A 43 3.82 -6.91 4.07
CA ALA A 43 5.22 -6.72 4.46
C ALA A 43 6.17 -7.05 3.30
N ALA A 44 5.99 -8.19 2.63
CA ALA A 44 6.79 -8.56 1.47
C ALA A 44 6.68 -7.55 0.31
N ALA A 45 5.46 -7.04 0.06
CA ALA A 45 5.22 -6.01 -0.96
C ALA A 45 5.98 -4.71 -0.63
N LYS A 46 5.95 -4.26 0.64
CA LYS A 46 6.73 -3.10 1.09
C LYS A 46 8.23 -3.31 0.92
N THR A 47 8.76 -4.47 1.34
CA THR A 47 10.19 -4.80 1.18
C THR A 47 10.59 -4.81 -0.29
N ALA A 48 9.79 -5.42 -1.16
CA ALA A 48 10.05 -5.43 -2.60
C ALA A 48 10.00 -4.02 -3.21
N ALA A 49 9.07 -3.19 -2.75
CA ALA A 49 8.87 -1.83 -3.24
C ALA A 49 10.06 -0.89 -2.98
N VAL A 50 10.90 -1.20 -1.99
CA VAL A 50 12.07 -0.37 -1.64
C VAL A 50 13.43 -1.02 -1.93
N ALA A 51 13.45 -2.27 -2.40
CA ALA A 51 14.67 -3.06 -2.59
C ALA A 51 15.70 -2.42 -3.54
N THR A 52 15.26 -1.56 -4.46
CA THR A 52 16.12 -0.89 -5.44
C THR A 52 16.66 0.47 -4.98
N PHE A 53 16.24 0.96 -3.81
CA PHE A 53 16.66 2.25 -3.27
C PHE A 53 17.78 2.09 -2.25
N LYS A 54 18.60 3.14 -2.11
CA LYS A 54 19.66 3.16 -1.10
C LYS A 54 19.04 3.18 0.31
N PRO A 55 19.57 2.42 1.29
CA PRO A 55 19.01 2.35 2.65
C PRO A 55 18.80 3.72 3.30
N ALA A 56 19.76 4.63 3.13
CA ALA A 56 19.66 6.00 3.66
C ALA A 56 18.49 6.81 3.06
N GLN A 57 18.08 6.53 1.82
CA GLN A 57 16.93 7.19 1.20
C GLN A 57 15.60 6.57 1.68
N VAL A 58 15.61 5.27 1.97
CA VAL A 58 14.48 4.56 2.57
C VAL A 58 14.24 5.06 3.99
N ALA A 59 15.28 5.18 4.81
CA ALA A 59 15.18 5.72 6.17
C ALA A 59 14.54 7.12 6.19
N LYS A 60 14.99 8.04 5.32
CA LYS A 60 14.37 9.38 5.19
C LYS A 60 12.91 9.34 4.74
N ALA A 61 12.55 8.37 3.90
CA ALA A 61 11.16 8.20 3.47
C ALA A 61 10.27 7.67 4.60
N GLU A 62 10.80 6.78 5.44
CA GLU A 62 10.13 6.26 6.63
C GLU A 62 9.97 7.35 7.70
N GLU A 63 11.01 8.16 7.94
CA GLU A 63 10.94 9.35 8.80
C GLU A 63 9.84 10.31 8.32
N LEU A 64 9.80 10.65 7.03
CA LEU A 64 8.76 11.52 6.46
C LEU A 64 7.34 10.97 6.70
N ILE A 65 7.16 9.65 6.60
CA ILE A 65 5.86 9.01 6.85
C ILE A 65 5.52 9.07 8.35
N ALA A 66 6.51 8.79 9.22
CA ALA A 66 6.33 8.81 10.66
C ALA A 66 5.97 10.21 11.19
N ASP A 67 6.58 11.24 10.62
CA ASP A 67 6.32 12.65 10.96
C ASP A 67 4.99 13.18 10.40
N GLY A 68 4.27 12.38 9.59
CA GLY A 68 3.05 12.83 8.91
C GLY A 68 3.29 13.87 7.81
N GLY A 69 4.55 14.04 7.36
CA GLY A 69 4.94 15.01 6.35
C GLY A 69 4.45 14.67 4.92
N ILE A 70 3.78 13.53 4.74
CA ILE A 70 3.16 13.10 3.49
C ILE A 70 1.72 12.62 3.73
N VAL A 71 0.78 13.11 2.93
CA VAL A 71 -0.64 12.75 3.03
C VAL A 71 -1.22 12.35 1.67
N ALA A 72 -2.09 11.35 1.67
CA ALA A 72 -2.83 10.94 0.48
C ALA A 72 -3.90 11.98 0.13
N ILE A 73 -3.91 12.48 -1.11
CA ILE A 73 -4.91 13.45 -1.59
C ILE A 73 -5.85 12.86 -2.65
N ARG A 74 -5.43 11.79 -3.33
CA ARG A 74 -6.26 11.07 -4.29
C ARG A 74 -6.05 9.57 -4.15
N ALA A 75 -6.74 8.99 -3.16
CA ALA A 75 -6.51 7.62 -2.72
C ALA A 75 -5.01 7.35 -2.54
N ARG A 76 -4.54 6.13 -2.78
CA ARG A 76 -3.12 5.75 -2.69
C ARG A 76 -2.32 6.03 -3.98
N ARG A 77 -2.75 7.00 -4.81
CA ARG A 77 -2.13 7.30 -6.12
C ARG A 77 -1.37 8.62 -6.15
N VAL A 78 -1.89 9.64 -5.49
CA VAL A 78 -1.28 10.98 -5.44
C VAL A 78 -1.25 11.44 -4.00
N PHE A 79 -0.09 11.97 -3.61
CA PHE A 79 0.20 12.42 -2.27
C PHE A 79 0.68 13.87 -2.30
N ARG A 80 0.43 14.56 -1.20
CA ARG A 80 0.99 15.88 -0.92
C ARG A 80 2.05 15.74 0.15
N VAL A 81 3.19 16.35 -0.08
CA VAL A 81 4.32 16.37 0.85
C VAL A 81 4.55 17.80 1.29
N VAL A 82 4.88 18.00 2.56
CA VAL A 82 5.33 19.28 3.09
C VAL A 82 6.86 19.28 3.12
N SER A 83 7.49 20.39 2.72
CA SER A 83 8.94 20.56 2.84
C SER A 83 9.37 20.57 4.30
N THR A 84 10.64 20.23 4.56
CA THR A 84 11.20 20.20 5.92
C THR A 84 11.11 21.55 6.64
N ASP A 85 11.17 22.66 5.91
CA ASP A 85 11.01 24.03 6.44
C ASP A 85 9.55 24.47 6.60
N GLY A 86 8.58 23.62 6.22
CA GLY A 86 7.15 23.91 6.26
C GLY A 86 6.66 24.94 5.23
N ALA A 87 7.56 25.54 4.43
CA ALA A 87 7.24 26.68 3.57
C ALA A 87 6.63 26.28 2.22
N SER A 88 6.82 25.03 1.78
CA SER A 88 6.43 24.55 0.46
C SER A 88 5.67 23.23 0.55
N THR A 89 4.79 23.00 -0.44
CA THR A 89 4.16 21.69 -0.62
C THR A 89 4.46 21.14 -2.02
N TYR A 90 4.63 19.83 -2.09
CA TYR A 90 4.95 19.11 -3.32
C TYR A 90 3.87 18.08 -3.62
N LEU A 91 3.58 17.88 -4.90
CA LEU A 91 2.80 16.76 -5.39
C LEU A 91 3.76 15.61 -5.72
N THR A 92 3.46 14.43 -5.18
CA THR A 92 4.25 13.22 -5.40
C THR A 92 3.36 12.02 -5.70
N ALA A 93 3.89 11.14 -6.54
CA ALA A 93 3.39 9.82 -6.84
C ALA A 93 4.61 8.88 -6.97
N PRO A 94 4.45 7.55 -6.89
CA PRO A 94 5.57 6.61 -7.01
C PRO A 94 6.47 6.89 -8.25
N GLN A 95 5.84 7.24 -9.36
CA GLN A 95 6.48 7.50 -10.64
C GLN A 95 7.09 8.91 -10.80
N ALA A 96 6.59 9.92 -10.08
CA ALA A 96 6.98 11.32 -10.32
C ALA A 96 6.77 12.21 -9.08
N CYS A 97 7.63 13.20 -8.91
CA CYS A 97 7.48 14.22 -7.87
C CYS A 97 7.90 15.59 -8.42
N ASN A 98 7.17 16.64 -8.06
CA ASN A 98 7.46 18.01 -8.50
C ASN A 98 8.46 18.76 -7.60
N CYS A 99 9.07 18.11 -6.60
CA CYS A 99 10.18 18.71 -5.85
C CYS A 99 11.41 18.90 -6.75
N ALA A 100 12.34 19.78 -6.36
CA ALA A 100 13.53 20.08 -7.16
C ALA A 100 14.35 18.83 -7.54
N ALA A 101 14.50 17.86 -6.63
CA ALA A 101 15.19 16.60 -6.92
C ALA A 101 14.39 15.71 -7.89
N GLY A 102 13.06 15.70 -7.78
CA GLY A 102 12.17 14.96 -8.67
C GLY A 102 12.14 15.52 -10.09
N LEU A 103 12.10 16.85 -10.23
CA LEU A 103 12.16 17.53 -11.52
C LEU A 103 13.49 17.32 -12.26
N LYS A 104 14.60 17.24 -11.51
CA LYS A 104 15.92 16.94 -12.09
C LYS A 104 16.04 15.50 -12.59
N ALA A 105 15.19 14.58 -12.14
CA ALA A 105 15.11 13.17 -12.53
C ALA A 105 16.41 12.34 -12.50
N LYS A 106 17.50 12.86 -11.92
CA LYS A 106 18.80 12.15 -11.84
C LYS A 106 18.73 10.92 -10.94
N HIS A 107 18.00 11.02 -9.82
CA HIS A 107 17.81 9.94 -8.84
C HIS A 107 16.40 9.99 -8.26
N ALA A 108 15.94 8.89 -7.67
CA ALA A 108 14.69 8.87 -6.90
C ALA A 108 14.84 9.77 -5.66
N CYS A 109 13.93 10.73 -5.48
CA CYS A 109 13.82 11.49 -4.23
C CYS A 109 13.08 10.68 -3.17
N TYR A 110 13.37 10.93 -1.89
CA TYR A 110 12.73 10.23 -0.77
C TYR A 110 11.20 10.42 -0.74
N HIS A 111 10.67 11.51 -1.31
CA HIS A 111 9.22 11.71 -1.51
C HIS A 111 8.57 10.64 -2.40
N ARG A 112 9.26 10.20 -3.47
CA ARG A 112 8.77 9.14 -4.34
C ARG A 112 8.86 7.78 -3.64
N ILE A 113 9.91 7.56 -2.85
CA ILE A 113 10.07 6.34 -2.05
C ILE A 113 8.94 6.25 -1.02
N ALA A 114 8.66 7.34 -0.31
CA ALA A 114 7.55 7.41 0.64
C ALA A 114 6.20 7.14 -0.05
N ALA A 115 5.97 7.74 -1.22
CA ALA A 115 4.77 7.47 -2.03
C ALA A 115 4.66 5.99 -2.43
N THR A 116 5.78 5.36 -2.82
CA THR A 116 5.84 3.94 -3.15
C THR A 116 5.51 3.05 -1.95
N ILE A 117 6.04 3.36 -0.76
CA ILE A 117 5.72 2.64 0.48
C ILE A 117 4.22 2.75 0.81
N LEU A 118 3.65 3.96 0.72
CA LEU A 118 2.23 4.19 1.00
C LEU A 118 1.30 3.59 -0.04
N ALA A 119 1.74 3.49 -1.30
CA ALA A 119 0.98 2.85 -2.37
C ALA A 119 0.98 1.31 -2.27
N ALA A 120 2.01 0.71 -1.65
CA ALA A 120 2.14 -0.73 -1.45
C ALA A 120 1.48 -1.25 -0.16
N ALA A 121 1.18 -0.36 0.80
CA ALA A 121 0.34 -0.64 1.97
C ALA A 121 -1.13 -0.78 1.56
#